data_AF-H0SZ01-F1
#
_entry.id   AF-H0SZ01-F1
#
_cell.length_a   1.000
_cell.length_b   1.000
_cell.length_c   1.000
_cell.angle_alpha   90.00
_cell.angle_beta   90.00
_cell.angle_gamma   90.00
#
_symmetry.space_group_name_H-M   'P 1'
#
loop_
_entity.id
_entity.type
_entity.pdbx_description
1 polymer ?
#
loop_
_entity_poly.entity_id
_entity_poly.type
_entity_poly.pdbx_seq_one_letter_code
_entity_poly.pdbx_strand_id
1 'polypeptide(L)'
;MTFVPDKARPDPGRGTFASFSYLSQDSTVRLLKSGKPSPVRLTPVAWRTRYVARSDSRTDPKDRVITPELLTSLSGSGIARFLSARKLGSPRLDVTRNTAVVQVQELDAALETPRVKQHVWSINWRVETDPGKPDDYVGYEAWGLFRKIDGVLRPLYLAAREAWSTGENSDYFYLLATGDLDGDGIDEMIAREMVFEGEQDYVQLWAWEHGRPVVICKIP
;
A
#
# COMPACT_ATOMS: atom_id res chain seq x y z
N MET A 1 -20.68 -5.58 2.63
CA MET A 1 -19.83 -5.63 3.84
C MET A 1 -19.67 -4.21 4.36
N THR A 2 -19.50 -4.00 5.67
CA THR A 2 -19.31 -2.66 6.27
C THR A 2 -18.36 -2.72 7.47
N PHE A 3 -17.58 -1.66 7.69
CA PHE A 3 -16.80 -1.51 8.92
C PHE A 3 -17.65 -0.87 10.03
N VAL A 4 -17.43 -1.31 11.27
CA VAL A 4 -17.97 -0.67 12.47
C VAL A 4 -16.87 -0.51 13.53
N PRO A 5 -16.90 0.55 14.36
CA PRO A 5 -16.03 0.65 15.52
C PRO A 5 -16.23 -0.53 16.49
N ASP A 6 -15.14 -0.97 17.10
CA ASP A 6 -15.02 -2.09 18.03
C ASP A 6 -13.97 -1.76 19.10
N LYS A 7 -13.87 -2.59 20.15
CA LYS A 7 -12.85 -2.52 21.22
C LYS A 7 -12.10 -3.83 21.41
N ALA A 8 -12.30 -4.79 20.51
CA ALA A 8 -11.57 -6.04 20.53
C ALA A 8 -10.08 -5.83 20.20
N ARG A 9 -9.22 -6.78 20.56
CA ARG A 9 -7.83 -6.80 20.11
C ARG A 9 -7.78 -6.95 18.58
N PRO A 10 -6.87 -6.25 17.87
CA PRO A 10 -6.68 -6.46 16.44
C PRO A 10 -6.41 -7.93 16.11
N ASP A 11 -7.19 -8.48 15.19
CA ASP A 11 -7.07 -9.81 14.61
C ASP A 11 -7.51 -9.74 13.14
N PRO A 12 -6.58 -9.38 12.23
CA PRO A 12 -6.88 -9.23 10.81
C PRO A 12 -7.51 -10.48 10.20
N GLY A 13 -7.15 -11.69 10.68
CA GLY A 13 -7.69 -12.95 10.17
C GLY A 13 -9.17 -13.15 10.49
N ARG A 14 -9.67 -12.47 11.53
CA ARG A 14 -11.08 -12.41 11.92
C ARG A 14 -11.79 -11.12 11.51
N GLY A 15 -11.14 -10.30 10.70
CA GLY A 15 -11.70 -9.03 10.23
C GLY A 15 -11.73 -7.92 11.27
N THR A 16 -10.87 -7.96 12.29
CA THR A 16 -10.71 -6.88 13.27
C THR A 16 -9.35 -6.19 13.07
N PHE A 17 -9.35 -4.88 12.86
CA PHE A 17 -8.15 -4.10 12.54
C PHE A 17 -7.97 -2.98 13.56
N ALA A 18 -6.72 -2.62 13.86
CA ALA A 18 -6.46 -1.39 14.62
C ALA A 18 -7.11 -0.19 13.91
N SER A 19 -7.71 0.73 14.64
CA SER A 19 -8.03 2.06 14.13
C SER A 19 -7.16 3.04 14.87
N PHE A 20 -6.50 3.93 14.15
CA PHE A 20 -5.77 5.06 14.73
C PHE A 20 -6.62 6.34 14.71
N SER A 21 -7.95 6.20 14.66
CA SER A 21 -8.86 7.34 14.70
C SER A 21 -8.67 8.14 15.99
N TYR A 22 -8.32 9.43 15.85
CA TYR A 22 -8.15 10.38 16.95
C TYR A 22 -9.36 10.52 17.89
N LEU A 23 -10.54 10.09 17.44
CA LEU A 23 -11.80 10.25 18.18
C LEU A 23 -11.99 9.23 19.30
N SER A 24 -11.17 8.18 19.36
CA SER A 24 -11.18 7.24 20.48
C SER A 24 -9.83 6.55 20.62
N GLN A 25 -9.10 6.90 21.67
CA GLN A 25 -7.95 6.11 22.12
C GLN A 25 -8.38 4.63 22.22
N ASP A 26 -7.65 3.75 21.54
CA ASP A 26 -7.81 2.29 21.56
C ASP A 26 -9.07 1.70 20.88
N SER A 27 -9.53 2.25 19.74
CA SER A 27 -10.56 1.57 18.94
C SER A 27 -9.97 0.62 17.89
N THR A 28 -10.66 -0.49 17.67
CA THR A 28 -10.51 -1.30 16.47
C THR A 28 -11.69 -1.07 15.55
N VAL A 29 -11.58 -1.49 14.29
CA VAL A 29 -12.72 -1.61 13.38
C VAL A 29 -12.93 -3.07 13.03
N ARG A 30 -14.19 -3.49 12.98
CA ARG A 30 -14.60 -4.84 12.61
C ARG A 30 -15.36 -4.83 11.29
N LEU A 31 -14.99 -5.74 10.40
CA LEU A 31 -15.70 -6.00 9.16
C LEU A 31 -16.94 -6.88 9.43
N LEU A 32 -18.12 -6.41 9.04
CA LEU A 32 -19.39 -7.13 9.19
C LEU A 32 -20.03 -7.47 7.84
N LYS A 33 -20.67 -8.65 7.79
CA LYS A 33 -21.55 -9.06 6.68
C LYS A 33 -22.99 -8.77 7.04
N SER A 34 -23.62 -7.86 6.31
CA SER A 34 -25.03 -7.47 6.51
C SER A 34 -25.37 -7.10 7.97
N GLY A 35 -24.47 -6.37 8.63
CA GLY A 35 -24.65 -5.93 10.02
C GLY A 35 -24.47 -7.03 11.09
N LYS A 36 -24.14 -8.26 10.71
CA LYS A 36 -23.85 -9.35 11.65
C LYS A 36 -22.35 -9.67 11.68
N PRO A 37 -21.78 -9.97 12.86
CA PRO A 37 -20.45 -10.56 12.96
C PRO A 37 -20.52 -12.01 12.45
N SER A 38 -20.57 -12.16 11.13
CA SER A 38 -20.36 -13.46 10.49
C SER A 38 -18.88 -13.81 10.59
N PRO A 39 -18.51 -15.10 10.68
CA PRO A 39 -17.12 -15.50 10.58
C PRO A 39 -16.57 -15.04 9.23
N VAL A 40 -15.78 -13.97 9.25
CA VAL A 40 -14.98 -13.57 8.09
C VAL A 40 -13.65 -14.28 8.23
N ARG A 41 -13.23 -15.00 7.19
CA ARG A 41 -11.93 -15.63 7.14
C ARG A 41 -11.05 -14.88 6.17
N LEU A 42 -10.14 -14.09 6.73
CA LEU A 42 -9.14 -13.38 5.94
C LEU A 42 -7.77 -14.02 6.15
N THR A 43 -6.90 -13.82 5.17
CA THR A 43 -5.48 -14.08 5.27
C THR A 43 -4.80 -12.76 5.64
N PRO A 44 -4.20 -12.64 6.85
CA PRO A 44 -3.44 -11.46 7.21
C PRO A 44 -2.27 -11.24 6.25
N VAL A 45 -2.03 -9.99 5.86
CA VAL A 45 -0.83 -9.62 5.12
C VAL A 45 0.29 -9.32 6.09
N ALA A 46 1.51 -9.76 5.76
CA ALA A 46 2.67 -9.54 6.60
C ALA A 46 2.95 -8.04 6.82
N TRP A 47 3.57 -7.73 7.95
CA TRP A 47 4.09 -6.39 8.22
C TRP A 47 5.09 -5.97 7.14
N ARG A 48 5.02 -4.70 6.74
CA ARG A 48 5.90 -4.14 5.71
C ARG A 48 7.36 -4.16 6.16
N THR A 49 8.24 -4.52 5.25
CA THR A 49 9.67 -4.28 5.39
C THR A 49 9.99 -2.93 4.79
N ARG A 50 10.53 -2.02 5.60
CA ARG A 50 10.95 -0.68 5.15
C ARG A 50 12.42 -0.71 4.74
N TYR A 51 12.70 -0.13 3.57
CA TYR A 51 14.01 0.06 3.00
C TYR A 51 14.26 1.56 2.82
N VAL A 52 15.42 2.05 3.28
CA VAL A 52 15.83 3.45 3.17
C VAL A 52 17.20 3.57 2.50
N ALA A 53 17.54 4.78 2.05
CA ALA A 53 18.85 5.05 1.46
C ALA A 53 19.98 4.74 2.47
N ARG A 54 21.13 4.25 1.98
CA ARG A 54 22.29 3.95 2.85
C ARG A 54 22.79 5.17 3.62
N SER A 55 22.67 6.34 3.02
CA SER A 55 23.09 7.62 3.60
C SER A 55 22.12 8.17 4.66
N ASP A 56 20.93 7.59 4.81
CA ASP A 56 19.94 8.03 5.77
C ASP A 56 20.35 7.64 7.20
N SER A 57 20.18 8.56 8.15
CA SER A 57 20.35 8.30 9.58
C SER A 57 19.18 7.46 10.07
N ARG A 58 19.27 6.14 9.89
CA ARG A 58 18.25 5.17 10.31
C ARG A 58 17.75 5.46 11.73
N THR A 59 16.46 5.69 11.84
CA THR A 59 15.77 5.93 13.12
C THR A 59 15.13 4.67 13.68
N ASP A 60 14.82 3.66 12.83
CA ASP A 60 14.34 2.34 13.25
C ASP A 60 15.40 1.25 12.97
N PRO A 61 15.81 0.44 13.97
CA PRO A 61 16.78 -0.63 13.77
C PRO A 61 16.32 -1.75 12.83
N LYS A 62 15.02 -1.85 12.52
CA LYS A 62 14.46 -2.82 11.57
C LYS A 62 14.54 -2.34 10.12
N ASP A 63 14.89 -1.08 9.88
CA ASP A 63 15.05 -0.55 8.53
C ASP A 63 16.19 -1.26 7.79
N ARG A 64 15.92 -1.63 6.54
CA ARG A 64 16.88 -2.23 5.62
C ARG A 64 17.42 -1.19 4.65
N VAL A 65 18.54 -1.51 3.99
CA VAL A 65 19.11 -0.67 2.95
C VAL A 65 18.45 -1.00 1.61
N ILE A 66 18.01 0.01 0.86
CA ILE A 66 17.51 -0.15 -0.51
C ILE A 66 18.54 -0.88 -1.37
N THR A 67 18.11 -1.92 -2.08
CA THR A 67 19.00 -2.77 -2.88
C THR A 67 18.97 -2.40 -4.37
N PRO A 68 20.03 -2.70 -5.13
CA PRO A 68 20.06 -2.48 -6.58
C PRO A 68 18.93 -3.22 -7.33
N GLU A 69 18.52 -4.39 -6.85
CA GLU A 69 17.45 -5.18 -7.47
C GLU A 69 16.09 -4.50 -7.32
N LEU A 70 15.82 -3.90 -6.15
CA LEU A 70 14.63 -3.08 -5.94
C LEU A 70 14.65 -1.86 -6.86
N LEU A 71 15.76 -1.12 -6.91
CA LEU A 71 15.89 0.05 -7.79
C LEU A 71 15.72 -0.32 -9.26
N THR A 72 16.28 -1.44 -9.69
CA THR A 72 16.14 -1.96 -11.06
C THR A 72 14.68 -2.27 -11.37
N SER A 73 13.97 -2.91 -10.44
CA SER A 73 12.55 -3.22 -10.58
C SER A 73 11.70 -1.95 -10.69
N LEU A 74 11.94 -0.97 -9.81
CA LEU A 74 11.22 0.30 -9.76
C LEU A 74 11.55 1.24 -10.94
N SER A 75 12.70 1.03 -11.59
CA SER A 75 13.12 1.76 -12.80
C SER A 75 12.71 1.04 -14.10
N GLY A 76 11.94 -0.04 -14.02
CA GLY A 76 11.51 -0.80 -15.19
C GLY A 76 10.71 0.03 -16.19
N SER A 77 10.84 -0.28 -17.48
CA SER A 77 10.24 0.51 -18.57
C SER A 77 8.71 0.67 -18.47
N GLY A 78 8.01 -0.34 -17.95
CA GLY A 78 6.57 -0.27 -17.69
C GLY A 78 6.20 0.79 -16.65
N ILE A 79 6.98 0.89 -15.57
CA ILE A 79 6.79 1.88 -14.50
C ILE A 79 7.17 3.27 -15.01
N ALA A 80 8.31 3.39 -15.70
CA ALA A 80 8.74 4.66 -16.29
C ALA A 80 7.69 5.23 -17.26
N ARG A 81 7.08 4.37 -18.09
CA ARG A 81 5.98 4.76 -18.98
C ARG A 81 4.74 5.21 -18.20
N PHE A 82 4.37 4.48 -17.15
CA PHE A 82 3.24 4.82 -16.29
C PHE A 82 3.43 6.19 -15.62
N LEU A 83 4.59 6.43 -15.01
CA LEU A 83 4.92 7.71 -14.36
C LEU A 83 4.90 8.87 -15.37
N SER A 84 5.50 8.66 -16.54
CA SER A 84 5.47 9.64 -17.63
C SER A 84 4.04 9.96 -18.10
N ALA A 85 3.18 8.95 -18.24
CA ALA A 85 1.78 9.15 -18.64
C ALA A 85 0.96 9.90 -17.57
N ARG A 86 1.32 9.74 -16.28
CA ARG A 86 0.77 10.52 -15.18
C ARG A 86 1.37 11.92 -15.05
N LYS A 87 2.36 12.26 -15.89
CA LYS A 87 3.17 13.49 -15.81
C LYS A 87 3.87 13.63 -14.45
N LEU A 88 4.14 12.50 -13.80
CA LEU A 88 4.90 12.42 -12.56
C LEU A 88 6.36 12.22 -12.95
N GLY A 89 7.10 13.32 -12.99
CA GLY A 89 8.48 13.30 -13.43
C GLY A 89 9.02 14.71 -13.62
N SER A 90 10.31 14.85 -13.35
CA SER A 90 11.09 16.04 -13.59
C SER A 90 12.47 15.58 -14.07
N PRO A 91 13.19 16.36 -14.89
CA PRO A 91 14.60 16.07 -15.18
C PRO A 91 15.46 15.93 -13.91
N ARG A 92 14.96 16.39 -12.75
CA ARG A 92 15.60 16.26 -11.44
C ARG A 92 15.30 14.93 -10.72
N LEU A 93 14.36 14.13 -11.20
CA LEU A 93 13.97 12.86 -10.58
C LEU A 93 14.60 11.68 -11.32
N ASP A 94 15.55 11.03 -10.65
CA ASP A 94 16.15 9.76 -11.06
C ASP A 94 15.81 8.71 -10.00
N VAL A 95 14.97 7.73 -10.34
CA VAL A 95 14.55 6.66 -9.41
C VAL A 95 15.75 6.01 -8.71
N THR A 96 16.86 5.79 -9.41
CA THR A 96 18.03 5.11 -8.85
C THR A 96 18.78 5.96 -7.81
N ARG A 97 18.69 7.30 -7.90
CA ARG A 97 19.40 8.24 -7.02
C ARG A 97 18.50 8.88 -5.97
N ASN A 98 17.25 9.08 -6.32
CA ASN A 98 16.28 9.89 -5.59
C ASN A 98 15.27 9.06 -4.79
N THR A 99 15.30 7.72 -4.85
CA THR A 99 14.41 6.90 -4.02
C THR A 99 14.79 7.05 -2.55
N ALA A 100 13.90 7.68 -1.77
CA ALA A 100 14.09 7.94 -0.34
C ALA A 100 13.70 6.72 0.51
N VAL A 101 12.55 6.12 0.19
CA VAL A 101 12.01 4.98 0.93
C VAL A 101 11.29 4.01 -0.01
N VAL A 102 11.40 2.72 0.31
CA VAL A 102 10.62 1.64 -0.30
C VAL A 102 10.03 0.78 0.82
N GLN A 103 8.75 0.44 0.72
CA GLN A 103 8.05 -0.39 1.68
C GLN A 103 7.45 -1.59 0.95
N VAL A 104 7.85 -2.79 1.35
CA VAL A 104 7.49 -4.05 0.67
C VAL A 104 6.63 -4.91 1.59
N GLN A 105 5.51 -5.38 1.07
CA GLN A 105 4.67 -6.43 1.64
C GLN A 105 4.52 -7.57 0.62
N GLU A 106 4.37 -8.78 1.13
CA GLU A 106 4.16 -9.99 0.34
C GLU A 106 2.87 -10.66 0.80
N LEU A 107 2.09 -11.17 -0.16
CA LEU A 107 0.82 -11.83 0.09
C LEU A 107 0.49 -12.84 -1.01
N ASP A 108 -0.31 -13.84 -0.68
CA ASP A 108 -0.92 -14.72 -1.68
C ASP A 108 -2.39 -14.33 -1.87
N ALA A 109 -2.76 -13.96 -3.10
CA ALA A 109 -4.11 -13.51 -3.43
C ALA A 109 -4.56 -13.97 -4.83
N ALA A 110 -5.84 -14.29 -4.97
CA ALA A 110 -6.49 -14.53 -6.26
C ALA A 110 -7.04 -13.19 -6.80
N LEU A 111 -6.31 -12.54 -7.71
CA LEU A 111 -6.72 -11.23 -8.26
C LEU A 111 -7.15 -11.33 -9.73
N GLU A 112 -6.43 -12.07 -10.57
CA GLU A 112 -6.70 -12.12 -12.01
C GLU A 112 -7.53 -13.34 -12.42
N THR A 113 -7.48 -14.42 -11.64
CA THR A 113 -8.13 -15.69 -11.97
C THR A 113 -8.84 -16.25 -10.74
N PRO A 114 -10.15 -16.49 -10.80
CA PRO A 114 -10.91 -16.99 -9.66
C PRO A 114 -10.28 -18.25 -9.06
N ARG A 115 -10.10 -18.24 -7.74
CA ARG A 115 -9.58 -19.31 -6.88
C ARG A 115 -8.11 -19.68 -7.10
N VAL A 116 -7.42 -19.01 -8.02
CA VAL A 116 -5.99 -19.23 -8.28
C VAL A 116 -5.20 -18.15 -7.56
N LYS A 117 -4.75 -18.46 -6.34
CA LYS A 117 -3.86 -17.57 -5.59
C LYS A 117 -2.50 -17.52 -6.25
N GLN A 118 -2.00 -16.29 -6.42
CA GLN A 118 -0.63 -16.03 -6.86
C GLN A 118 0.09 -15.24 -5.79
N HIS A 119 1.42 -15.37 -5.77
CA HIS A 119 2.25 -14.56 -4.90
C HIS A 119 2.38 -13.15 -5.46
N VAL A 120 2.02 -12.17 -4.65
CA VAL A 120 1.96 -10.75 -5.00
C VAL A 120 2.86 -9.95 -4.07
N TRP A 121 3.63 -9.04 -4.66
CA TRP A 121 4.35 -8.01 -3.93
C TRP A 121 3.53 -6.72 -3.97
N SER A 122 3.26 -6.15 -2.80
CA SER A 122 2.73 -4.80 -2.66
C SER A 122 3.88 -3.89 -2.29
N ILE A 123 4.23 -2.96 -3.18
CA ILE A 123 5.38 -2.08 -3.00
C ILE A 123 4.90 -0.64 -3.05
N ASN A 124 5.11 0.09 -1.96
CA ASN A 124 5.05 1.54 -1.92
C ASN A 124 6.48 2.09 -2.02
N TRP A 125 6.68 3.16 -2.78
CA TRP A 125 7.97 3.84 -2.84
C TRP A 125 7.80 5.34 -3.06
N ARG A 126 8.76 6.10 -2.54
CA ARG A 126 8.83 7.55 -2.69
C ARG A 126 10.14 7.95 -3.34
N VAL A 127 10.05 8.88 -4.28
CA VAL A 127 11.21 9.46 -4.97
C VAL A 127 11.17 10.97 -4.75
N GLU A 128 12.29 11.52 -4.27
CA GLU A 128 12.40 12.92 -3.84
C GLU A 128 13.56 13.64 -4.55
N THR A 129 13.33 14.86 -5.04
CA THR A 129 14.35 15.64 -5.77
C THR A 129 15.53 16.07 -4.88
N ASP A 130 15.29 16.33 -3.59
CA ASP A 130 16.32 16.64 -2.60
C ASP A 130 15.89 16.12 -1.21
N PRO A 131 16.25 14.86 -0.86
CA PRO A 131 15.83 14.25 0.40
C PRO A 131 16.25 15.11 1.60
N GLY A 132 15.27 15.60 2.38
CA GLY A 132 15.50 16.39 3.59
C GLY A 132 15.57 17.90 3.41
N LYS A 133 15.20 18.47 2.25
CA LYS A 133 15.00 19.92 2.09
C LYS A 133 13.55 20.30 1.77
N PRO A 134 13.05 21.41 2.33
CA PRO A 134 11.71 21.91 2.05
C PRO A 134 11.70 22.72 0.73
N ASP A 135 11.63 22.04 -0.41
CA ASP A 135 11.29 22.64 -1.72
C ASP A 135 9.79 22.43 -2.01
N ASP A 136 9.09 23.37 -2.67
CA ASP A 136 7.64 23.28 -2.98
C ASP A 136 7.24 21.94 -3.63
N TYR A 137 8.07 21.44 -4.56
CA TYR A 137 7.94 20.13 -5.18
C TYR A 137 8.96 19.16 -4.59
N VAL A 138 8.48 18.09 -3.94
CA VAL A 138 9.35 17.07 -3.35
C VAL A 138 9.60 15.94 -4.34
N GLY A 139 8.59 15.52 -5.10
CA GLY A 139 8.74 14.45 -6.08
C GLY A 139 7.44 13.68 -6.32
N TYR A 140 7.47 12.36 -6.08
CA TYR A 140 6.25 11.55 -6.15
C TYR A 140 6.25 10.40 -5.14
N GLU A 141 5.05 9.93 -4.85
CA GLU A 141 4.82 8.69 -4.12
C GLU A 141 3.99 7.74 -4.98
N ALA A 142 4.39 6.48 -5.00
CA ALA A 142 3.80 5.45 -5.83
C ALA A 142 3.55 4.17 -5.05
N TRP A 143 2.56 3.42 -5.48
CA TRP A 143 2.20 2.12 -4.96
C TRP A 143 1.87 1.19 -6.12
N GLY A 144 2.24 -0.08 -6.00
CA GLY A 144 1.91 -1.06 -7.00
C GLY A 144 1.77 -2.46 -6.43
N LEU A 145 1.00 -3.27 -7.14
CA LEU A 145 0.95 -4.71 -6.98
C LEU A 145 1.76 -5.34 -8.10
N PHE A 146 2.57 -6.33 -7.77
CA PHE A 146 3.50 -6.96 -8.70
C PHE A 146 3.45 -8.47 -8.58
N ARG A 147 3.72 -9.14 -9.69
CA ARG A 147 4.09 -10.56 -9.72
C ARG A 147 5.53 -10.69 -10.16
N LYS A 148 6.21 -11.75 -9.73
CA LYS A 148 7.56 -12.05 -10.16
C LYS A 148 7.51 -13.09 -11.27
N ILE A 149 7.92 -12.70 -12.47
CA ILE A 149 8.03 -13.58 -13.63
C ILE A 149 9.50 -13.61 -14.04
N ASP A 150 10.10 -14.79 -14.05
CA ASP A 150 11.50 -15.01 -14.40
C ASP A 150 12.46 -14.11 -13.61
N GLY A 151 12.18 -13.95 -12.31
CA GLY A 151 12.98 -13.10 -11.44
C GLY A 151 12.64 -11.60 -11.49
N VAL A 152 11.82 -11.16 -12.45
CA VAL A 152 11.49 -9.74 -12.68
C VAL A 152 10.11 -9.41 -12.12
N LEU A 153 10.03 -8.34 -11.33
CA LEU A 153 8.74 -7.80 -10.88
C LEU A 153 8.01 -7.12 -12.04
N ARG A 154 6.83 -7.64 -12.37
CA ARG A 154 5.93 -7.08 -13.38
C ARG A 154 4.69 -6.51 -12.70
N PRO A 155 4.32 -5.25 -13.00
CA PRO A 155 3.16 -4.62 -12.38
C PRO A 155 1.87 -5.30 -12.83
N LEU A 156 1.01 -5.59 -11.85
CA LEU A 156 -0.41 -5.91 -12.00
C LEU A 156 -1.24 -4.63 -11.94
N TYR A 157 -0.88 -3.74 -11.03
CA TYR A 157 -1.53 -2.44 -10.84
C TYR A 157 -0.50 -1.41 -10.39
N LEU A 158 -0.71 -0.15 -10.80
CA LEU A 158 0.11 0.99 -10.42
C LEU A 158 -0.79 2.18 -10.09
N ALA A 159 -0.51 2.79 -8.95
CA ALA A 159 -1.02 4.10 -8.55
C ALA A 159 0.17 4.99 -8.20
N ALA A 160 0.06 6.27 -8.50
CA ALA A 160 1.03 7.26 -8.08
C ALA A 160 0.40 8.64 -8.09
N ARG A 161 1.01 9.55 -7.34
CA ARG A 161 0.66 10.95 -7.29
C ARG A 161 1.90 11.78 -7.02
N GLU A 162 1.72 13.07 -7.24
CA GLU A 162 2.72 14.09 -6.93
C GLU A 162 2.89 14.25 -5.41
N ALA A 163 4.11 14.58 -4.98
CA ALA A 163 4.42 14.91 -3.60
C ALA A 163 4.91 16.37 -3.52
N TRP A 164 4.20 17.18 -2.74
CA TRP A 164 4.46 18.61 -2.52
C TRP A 164 4.87 18.85 -1.07
N SER A 165 5.72 19.86 -0.79
CA SER A 165 6.14 20.18 0.58
C SER A 165 5.10 20.97 1.38
N THR A 166 4.11 21.56 0.72
CA THR A 166 3.12 22.45 1.36
C THR A 166 1.86 21.73 1.86
N GLY A 167 1.93 20.42 2.12
CA GLY A 167 0.90 19.72 2.89
C GLY A 167 -0.27 19.12 2.10
N GLU A 168 -0.14 18.89 0.79
CA GLU A 168 -1.06 17.97 0.13
C GLU A 168 -0.65 16.52 0.43
N ASN A 169 -1.26 16.05 1.53
CA ASN A 169 -1.37 14.71 2.03
C ASN A 169 -1.15 13.62 0.98
N SER A 170 -0.01 12.94 1.09
CA SER A 170 0.19 11.73 0.32
C SER A 170 -0.49 10.54 0.99
N ASP A 171 -1.73 10.20 0.61
CA ASP A 171 -2.45 8.94 0.92
C ASP A 171 -1.72 7.64 0.47
N TYR A 172 -0.78 7.09 1.21
CA TYR A 172 -0.14 5.81 0.84
C TYR A 172 -0.93 4.62 1.38
N PHE A 173 -0.96 3.54 0.58
CA PHE A 173 -1.78 2.36 0.86
C PHE A 173 -0.96 1.19 1.39
N TYR A 174 -1.47 0.52 2.41
CA TYR A 174 -0.95 -0.75 2.95
C TYR A 174 -2.01 -1.82 2.93
N LEU A 175 -1.65 -3.05 2.59
CA LEU A 175 -2.58 -4.16 2.70
C LEU A 175 -2.52 -4.74 4.11
N LEU A 176 -3.69 -4.91 4.74
CA LEU A 176 -3.84 -5.48 6.07
C LEU A 176 -4.21 -6.96 6.01
N ALA A 177 -5.10 -7.31 5.08
CA ALA A 177 -5.58 -8.67 4.90
C ALA A 177 -6.23 -8.83 3.52
N THR A 178 -6.38 -10.08 3.07
CA THR A 178 -7.08 -10.45 1.84
C THR A 178 -8.00 -11.64 2.04
N GLY A 179 -9.03 -11.77 1.22
CA GLY A 179 -9.86 -12.97 1.18
C GLY A 179 -11.10 -12.78 0.33
N ASP A 180 -11.60 -13.87 -0.23
CA ASP A 180 -12.87 -13.98 -0.97
C ASP A 180 -14.08 -13.83 -0.01
N LEU A 181 -14.69 -12.64 0.00
CA LEU A 181 -15.74 -12.22 0.92
C LEU A 181 -17.14 -12.39 0.34
N ASP A 182 -17.27 -12.28 -0.98
CA ASP A 182 -18.53 -12.39 -1.70
C ASP A 182 -18.75 -13.77 -2.35
N GLY A 183 -17.70 -14.58 -2.48
CA GLY A 183 -17.73 -15.97 -2.95
C GLY A 183 -17.48 -16.14 -4.45
N ASP A 184 -17.06 -15.08 -5.16
CA ASP A 184 -16.78 -15.12 -6.59
C ASP A 184 -15.42 -15.79 -6.93
N GLY A 185 -14.60 -16.05 -5.92
CA GLY A 185 -13.27 -16.65 -6.04
C GLY A 185 -12.14 -15.64 -6.24
N ILE A 186 -12.42 -14.36 -6.32
CA ILE A 186 -11.45 -13.27 -6.32
C ILE A 186 -11.32 -12.76 -4.89
N ASP A 187 -10.09 -12.60 -4.41
CA ASP A 187 -9.86 -12.10 -3.06
C ASP A 187 -10.05 -10.56 -3.04
N GLU A 188 -10.93 -10.07 -2.17
CA GLU A 188 -10.95 -8.67 -1.79
C GLU A 188 -9.75 -8.31 -0.90
N MET A 189 -9.45 -7.01 -0.89
CA MET A 189 -8.33 -6.46 -0.13
C MET A 189 -8.83 -5.52 0.95
N ILE A 190 -8.32 -5.70 2.17
CA ILE A 190 -8.44 -4.71 3.23
C ILE A 190 -7.21 -3.84 3.17
N ALA A 191 -7.39 -2.59 2.78
CA ALA A 191 -6.33 -1.61 2.66
C ALA A 191 -6.41 -0.58 3.80
N ARG A 192 -5.26 0.00 4.11
CA ARG A 192 -5.12 1.13 4.99
C ARG A 192 -4.53 2.26 4.19
N GLU A 193 -5.23 3.37 4.16
CA GLU A 193 -4.78 4.61 3.56
C GLU A 193 -4.27 5.52 4.67
N MET A 194 -3.06 6.03 4.48
CA MET A 194 -2.35 6.85 5.45
C MET A 194 -1.95 8.15 4.81
N VAL A 195 -2.29 9.24 5.47
CA VAL A 195 -1.90 10.59 5.10
C VAL A 195 -0.54 10.95 5.73
N PHE A 196 0.37 11.57 4.99
CA PHE A 196 1.60 12.15 5.56
C PHE A 196 1.25 13.40 6.39
N GLU A 197 1.83 13.52 7.60
CA GLU A 197 1.68 14.63 8.56
C GLU A 197 0.31 14.87 9.22
N GLY A 198 -0.72 14.09 8.89
CA GLY A 198 -1.95 14.00 9.67
C GLY A 198 -2.33 12.53 9.85
N GLU A 199 -2.59 12.08 11.08
CA GLU A 199 -2.91 10.69 11.43
C GLU A 199 -4.35 10.33 11.03
N GLN A 200 -4.71 10.61 9.77
CA GLN A 200 -5.92 10.07 9.16
C GLN A 200 -5.60 8.65 8.68
N ASP A 201 -6.15 7.68 9.41
CA ASP A 201 -5.95 6.25 9.22
C ASP A 201 -7.24 5.62 8.67
N TYR A 202 -7.43 5.69 7.36
CA TYR A 202 -8.64 5.14 6.78
C TYR A 202 -8.49 3.65 6.50
N VAL A 203 -9.35 2.84 7.11
CA VAL A 203 -9.46 1.43 6.75
C VAL A 203 -10.48 1.30 5.63
N GLN A 204 -10.05 0.66 4.54
CA GLN A 204 -10.82 0.50 3.32
C GLN A 204 -10.99 -0.98 2.96
N LEU A 205 -12.14 -1.31 2.39
CA LEU A 205 -12.41 -2.59 1.75
C LEU A 205 -12.47 -2.34 0.25
N TRP A 206 -11.66 -3.09 -0.49
CA TRP A 206 -11.56 -3.00 -1.94
C TRP A 206 -11.95 -4.33 -2.60
N ALA A 207 -12.80 -4.27 -3.62
CA ALA A 207 -12.91 -5.34 -4.60
C ALA A 207 -11.80 -5.21 -5.66
N TRP A 208 -11.52 -6.31 -6.33
CA TRP A 208 -10.71 -6.29 -7.54
C TRP A 208 -11.60 -6.41 -8.77
N GLU A 209 -11.76 -5.32 -9.50
CA GLU A 209 -12.64 -5.27 -10.67
C GLU A 209 -11.89 -4.72 -11.88
N HIS A 210 -12.08 -5.34 -13.05
CA HIS A 210 -11.52 -4.85 -14.31
C HIS A 210 -9.98 -4.61 -14.25
N GLY A 211 -9.26 -5.43 -13.48
CA GLY A 211 -7.80 -5.34 -13.34
C GLY A 211 -7.32 -4.21 -12.41
N ARG A 212 -8.18 -3.68 -11.54
CA ARG A 212 -7.83 -2.63 -10.57
C ARG A 212 -8.60 -2.76 -9.25
N PRO A 213 -8.08 -2.22 -8.14
CA PRO A 213 -8.85 -2.10 -6.92
C PRO A 213 -9.98 -1.07 -7.07
N VAL A 214 -11.14 -1.39 -6.50
CA VAL A 214 -12.33 -0.51 -6.42
C VAL A 214 -12.79 -0.44 -4.96
N VAL A 215 -12.90 0.78 -4.43
CA VAL A 215 -13.30 1.00 -3.03
C VAL A 215 -14.79 0.67 -2.84
N ILE A 216 -15.08 -0.31 -1.99
CA ILE A 216 -16.46 -0.68 -1.60
C ILE A 216 -16.91 0.10 -0.36
N CYS A 217 -16.03 0.17 0.65
CA CYS A 217 -16.33 0.78 1.94
C CYS A 217 -15.06 1.41 2.52
N LYS A 218 -15.22 2.54 3.21
CA LYS A 218 -14.15 3.30 3.86
C LYS A 218 -14.65 3.81 5.20
N ILE A 219 -13.84 3.70 6.25
CA ILE A 219 -14.09 4.28 7.57
C ILE A 219 -12.86 5.09 8.01
N PRO A 220 -13.04 6.24 8.69
CA PRO A 220 -11.97 6.96 9.38
C PRO A 220 -11.42 6.24 10.62
#